data_AF-A0A2W2ADH2-F1
#
_entry.id   AF-A0A2W2ADH2-F1
#
_cell.length_a   1.000
_cell.length_b   1.000
_cell.length_c   1.000
_cell.angle_alpha   90.00
_cell.angle_beta   90.00
_cell.angle_gamma   90.00
#
_symmetry.space_group_name_H-M   'P 1'
#
loop_
_entity.id
_entity.type
_entity.pdbx_description
1 polymer ?
#
loop_
_entity_poly.entity_id
_entity_poly.type
_entity_poly.pdbx_seq_one_letter_code
_entity_poly.pdbx_strand_id
1 'polypeptide(L)' 'MKKEKQCYLGIDVSKSWFDLSMISVIDNEKQAMLSVRFDNDEQGIKLFNKWLKDNEVPFNEKSLLVIEN' A
#
# COMPACT_ATOMS: atom_id res chain seq x y z
N MET A 1 -19.76 -9.21 -11.87
CA MET A 1 -19.78 -8.04 -10.98
C MET A 1 -18.34 -7.70 -10.62
N LYS A 2 -17.93 -6.42 -10.63
CA LYS A 2 -16.58 -6.04 -10.22
C LYS A 2 -16.50 -6.16 -8.70
N LYS A 3 -15.59 -6.99 -8.19
CA LYS A 3 -15.42 -7.20 -6.74
C LYS A 3 -15.14 -5.87 -6.06
N GLU A 4 -15.76 -5.64 -4.92
CA GLU A 4 -15.48 -4.44 -4.14
C GLU A 4 -14.18 -4.64 -3.37
N LYS A 5 -13.21 -3.75 -3.62
CA LYS A 5 -11.91 -3.78 -2.96
C LYS A 5 -11.69 -2.49 -2.20
N GLN A 6 -11.28 -2.63 -0.94
CA GLN A 6 -10.81 -1.54 -0.09
C GLN A 6 -9.38 -1.84 0.36
N CYS A 7 -8.53 -0.82 0.44
CA CYS A 7 -7.14 -0.97 0.85
C CYS A 7 -6.83 -0.09 2.07
N TYR A 8 -6.16 -0.67 3.06
CA TYR A 8 -5.65 0.03 4.23
C TYR A 8 -4.15 -0.09 4.21
N LEU A 9 -3.46 1.05 4.14
CA LEU A 9 -2.01 1.14 4.03
C LEU A 9 -1.45 1.87 5.25
N GLY A 10 -0.37 1.32 5.82
CA GLY A 10 0.45 1.97 6.83
C GLY A 10 1.87 2.11 6.32
N ILE A 11 2.45 3.30 6.44
CA ILE A 11 3.86 3.55 6.11
C ILE A 11 4.58 4.04 7.36
N ASP A 12 5.69 3.38 7.69
CA ASP A 12 6.68 3.83 8.67
C ASP A 12 7.90 4.36 7.91
N VAL A 13 8.22 5.65 8.09
CA VAL A 13 9.27 6.35 7.33
C VAL A 13 10.53 6.52 8.18
N SER A 14 11.64 6.00 7.67
CA SER A 14 12.99 6.26 8.17
C SER A 14 13.78 7.16 7.20
N LYS A 15 14.98 7.59 7.61
CA LYS A 15 15.84 8.45 6.75
C LYS A 15 16.20 7.81 5.41
N SER A 16 16.48 6.51 5.40
CA SER A 16 17.02 5.82 4.21
C SER A 16 16.04 4.85 3.55
N TRP A 17 14.94 4.50 4.21
CA TRP A 17 13.91 3.59 3.70
C TRP A 17 12.56 3.90 4.34
N PHE A 18 11.51 3.28 3.82
CA PHE A 18 10.22 3.21 4.48
C PHE A 18 9.65 1.80 4.37
N ASP A 19 8.97 1.37 5.43
CA ASP A 19 8.29 0.09 5.51
C ASP A 19 6.79 0.32 5.23
N LEU A 20 6.26 -0.39 4.23
CA LEU A 20 4.84 -0.40 3.89
C LEU A 20 4.20 -1.67 4.40
N SER A 21 3.04 -1.56 5.04
CA SER A 21 2.13 -2.68 5.29
C SER A 21 0.76 -2.38 4.70
N MET A 22 0.14 -3.36 4.05
CA MET A 22 -1.18 -3.23 3.44
C MET A 22 -2.07 -4.42 3.80
N ILE A 23 -3.32 -4.13 4.17
CA ILE A 23 -4.41 -5.09 4.16
C ILE A 23 -5.39 -4.68 3.06
N SER A 24 -5.83 -5.63 2.24
CA SER A 24 -6.98 -5.43 1.35
C SER A 24 -8.20 -6.17 1.89
N VAL A 25 -9.38 -5.59 1.69
CA VAL A 25 -10.67 -6.21 1.94
C VAL A 25 -11.34 -6.39 0.59
N ILE A 26 -11.62 -7.64 0.21
CA ILE A 26 -12.27 -8.00 -1.06
C ILE A 26 -13.57 -8.71 -0.71
N ASP A 27 -14.70 -8.20 -1.20
CA ASP A 27 -16.03 -8.76 -0.93
C ASP A 27 -16.29 -8.96 0.60
N ASN A 28 -15.88 -7.98 1.41
CA ASN A 28 -15.93 -7.97 2.89
C ASN A 28 -15.00 -8.97 3.60
N GLU A 29 -14.12 -9.66 2.88
CA GLU A 29 -13.12 -10.55 3.46
C GLU A 29 -11.74 -9.90 3.49
N LYS A 30 -11.14 -9.83 4.68
CA LYS A 30 -9.75 -9.40 4.86
C LYS A 30 -8.81 -10.41 4.23
N GLN A 31 -7.95 -9.93 3.35
CA GLN A 31 -6.88 -10.71 2.76
C GLN A 31 -5.66 -10.73 3.69
N ALA A 32 -4.70 -11.60 3.39
CA ALA A 32 -3.42 -11.62 4.08
C ALA A 32 -2.73 -10.26 3.99
N MET A 33 -2.07 -9.84 5.08
CA MET A 33 -1.28 -8.63 5.09
C MET A 33 -0.06 -8.80 4.17
N LEU A 34 0.22 -7.77 3.38
CA LEU A 34 1.44 -7.67 2.60
C LEU A 34 2.33 -6.61 3.23
N SER A 35 3.61 -6.92 3.39
CA SER A 35 4.62 -5.98 3.88
C SER A 35 5.81 -5.94 2.93
N VAL A 36 6.32 -4.75 2.68
CA VAL A 36 7.46 -4.53 1.77
C VAL A 36 8.21 -3.27 2.19
N ARG A 37 9.53 -3.31 2.08
CA ARG A 37 10.40 -2.16 2.29
C ARG A 37 10.80 -1.55 0.96
N PHE A 38 10.88 -0.22 0.92
CA PHE A 38 11.45 0.53 -0.20
C PHE A 38 12.52 1.49 0.29
N ASP A 39 13.52 1.73 -0.55
CA ASP A 39 14.50 2.80 -0.29
C ASP A 39 13.81 4.17 -0.37
N ASN A 40 14.24 5.11 0.47
CA ASN A 40 13.70 6.46 0.50
C ASN A 40 14.45 7.37 -0.49
N ASP A 41 14.41 6.96 -1.77
CA ASP A 41 15.01 7.66 -2.88
C ASP A 41 14.10 7.62 -4.13
N GLU A 42 14.55 8.24 -5.23
CA GLU A 42 13.75 8.33 -6.46
C GLU A 42 13.42 6.95 -7.06
N GLN A 43 14.35 5.99 -6.95
CA GLN A 43 14.15 4.64 -7.47
C GLN A 43 13.17 3.86 -6.60
N GLY A 44 13.29 3.96 -5.28
CA GLY A 44 12.38 3.34 -4.32
C GLY A 44 10.95 3.86 -4.48
N ILE A 45 10.75 5.16 -4.72
CA ILE A 45 9.43 5.73 -5.02
C ILE A 45 8.86 5.21 -6.34
N LYS A 46 9.67 5.02 -7.39
CA LYS A 46 9.23 4.39 -8.65
C LYS A 46 8.80 2.94 -8.44
N LEU A 47 9.55 2.19 -7.64
CA LEU A 47 9.21 0.80 -7.29
C LEU A 47 7.95 0.73 -6.45
N PHE A 48 7.76 1.64 -5.49
CA PHE A 48 6.55 1.75 -4.69
C PHE A 48 5.32 2.03 -5.57
N ASN A 49 5.39 2.99 -6.49
CA ASN A 49 4.28 3.28 -7.41
C ASN A 49 3.95 2.08 -8.30
N LYS A 50 4.97 1.35 -8.79
CA LYS A 50 4.75 0.09 -9.51
C LYS A 50 4.06 -0.94 -8.62
N TRP A 51 4.53 -1.12 -7.39
CA TRP A 51 3.97 -2.08 -6.44
C TRP A 51 2.50 -1.80 -6.14
N LEU A 52 2.11 -0.52 -5.98
CA LEU A 52 0.71 -0.13 -5.79
C LEU A 52 -0.17 -0.49 -6.99
N LYS A 53 0.35 -0.35 -8.22
CA LYS A 53 -0.37 -0.73 -9.45
C LYS A 53 -0.49 -2.24 -9.59
N ASP A 54 0.59 -2.97 -9.35
CA ASP A 54 0.63 -4.44 -9.40
C ASP A 54 -0.34 -5.05 -8.36
N ASN A 55 -0.52 -4.36 -7.23
CA ASN A 55 -1.49 -4.73 -6.19
C ASN A 55 -2.87 -4.08 -6.39
N GLU A 56 -3.15 -3.45 -7.53
CA GLU A 56 -4.42 -2.80 -7.85
C GLU A 56 -4.99 -1.94 -6.69
N VAL A 57 -4.14 -1.11 -6.08
CA VAL A 57 -4.57 -0.20 -5.01
C VAL A 57 -5.36 0.96 -5.62
N PRO A 58 -6.63 1.20 -5.22
CA PRO A 58 -7.39 2.34 -5.72
C PRO A 58 -6.83 3.68 -5.23
N PHE A 59 -6.80 4.71 -6.08
CA PHE A 59 -6.40 6.07 -5.71
C PHE A 59 -7.64 6.95 -5.54
N ASN A 60 -8.51 6.56 -4.63
CA ASN A 60 -9.79 7.21 -4.34
C ASN A 60 -10.26 6.88 -2.91
N GLU A 61 -11.52 7.14 -2.59
CA GLU A 61 -12.13 6.89 -1.28
C GLU A 61 -12.13 5.42 -0.81
N LYS A 62 -11.75 4.47 -1.68
CA LYS A 62 -11.59 3.05 -1.31
C LYS A 62 -10.22 2.72 -0.73
N SER A 63 -9.36 3.72 -0.55
CA SER A 63 -8.07 3.55 0.11
C SER A 63 -7.91 4.51 1.28
N LEU A 64 -7.43 3.97 2.40
CA LEU A 64 -6.97 4.76 3.55
C LEU A 64 -5.47 4.55 3.70
N LEU A 65 -4.72 5.65 3.74
CA LEU A 65 -3.28 5.66 3.99
C LEU A 65 -3.01 6.39 5.31
N VAL A 66 -2.22 5.76 6.17
CA VAL A 66 -1.65 6.37 7.37
C VAL A 66 -0.13 6.35 7.22
N ILE A 67 0.50 7.47 7.56
CA ILE A 67 1.96 7.62 7.55
C ILE A 67 2.38 8.00 8.96
N GLU A 68 3.29 7.23 9.55
CA GLU A 68 3.95 7.58 10.81
C GLU A 68 4.97 8.70 10.55
N ASN A 69 5.00 9.69 11.43
CA ASN A 69 5.81 10.90 11.31
C ASN A 69 6.72 11.11 12.52
#